data_AF-A0A7Y1YBJ9-F1
#
_entry.id   AF-A0A7Y1YBJ9-F1
#
_cell.length_a   1.000
_cell.length_b   1.000
_cell.length_c   1.000
_cell.angle_alpha   90.00
_cell.angle_beta   90.00
_cell.angle_gamma   90.00
#
_symmetry.space_group_name_H-M   'P 1'
#
loop_
_entity.id
_entity.type
_entity.pdbx_description
1 polymer ?
#
loop_
_entity_poly.entity_id
_entity_poly.type
_entity_poly.pdbx_seq_one_letter_code
_entity_poly.pdbx_strand_id
1 'polypeptide(L)'
;MSPRMLEAIERVLMAALAVILALGVWNAFLRVIDEDTAPAASGTTDAPDVAGGTSAATTTTIPIVVRSTTTTIGVSTTEDPDGFPFKDGVCRQTQPRTTESVTLLRIYYNCGNIIEPTGANFVYRTVPRTAQRLGATMSELVKGPTDAERALGFGSFFSSDTADAFRGVTISDGRAFVDFNPFDVPEAVMATDQGRQFFVINIAANALQYDSVTSVEIRLGGSCEAFSELIGASGCTVITQSDL
;
A
#
# COMPACT_ATOMS: atom_id res chain seq x y z
N MET A 1 0.09 -8.98 57.60
CA MET A 1 -0.03 -8.60 56.18
C MET A 1 -1.38 -7.93 55.99
N SER A 2 -1.44 -6.68 55.52
CA SER A 2 -2.73 -5.97 55.45
C SER A 2 -3.55 -6.47 54.25
N PRO A 3 -4.89 -6.48 54.32
CA PRO A 3 -5.75 -6.90 53.21
C PRO A 3 -5.49 -6.10 51.92
N ARG A 4 -5.03 -4.85 52.03
CA ARG A 4 -4.61 -4.03 50.87
C ARG A 4 -3.33 -4.54 50.19
N MET A 5 -2.45 -5.19 50.94
CA MET A 5 -1.22 -5.77 50.39
C MET A 5 -1.52 -7.04 49.59
N LEU A 6 -2.56 -7.80 49.96
CA LEU A 6 -2.96 -9.01 49.26
C LEU A 6 -3.60 -8.70 47.89
N GLU A 7 -4.49 -7.71 47.81
CA GLU A 7 -5.13 -7.28 46.56
C GLU A 7 -4.10 -6.70 45.56
N ALA A 8 -3.10 -5.95 46.05
CA ALA A 8 -2.03 -5.43 45.22
C ALA A 8 -1.18 -6.55 44.59
N ILE A 9 -0.90 -7.61 45.34
CA ILE A 9 -0.15 -8.77 44.85
C ILE A 9 -0.95 -9.52 43.78
N GLU A 10 -2.25 -9.72 43.98
CA GLU A 10 -3.12 -10.41 43.02
C GLU A 10 -3.19 -9.67 41.67
N ARG A 11 -3.34 -8.34 41.68
CA ARG A 11 -3.35 -7.53 40.45
C ARG A 11 -2.02 -7.60 39.69
N VAL A 12 -0.89 -7.56 40.40
CA VAL A 12 0.43 -7.67 39.78
C VAL A 12 0.63 -9.07 39.19
N LEU A 13 0.18 -10.12 39.88
CA LEU A 13 0.29 -11.50 39.40
C LEU A 13 -0.52 -11.71 38.12
N MET A 14 -1.76 -11.19 38.07
CA MET A 14 -2.63 -11.30 36.89
C MET A 14 -2.07 -10.50 35.69
N ALA A 15 -1.55 -9.30 35.93
CA ALA A 15 -0.90 -8.50 34.88
C ALA A 15 0.35 -9.20 34.33
N ALA A 16 1.19 -9.78 35.20
CA ALA A 16 2.36 -10.53 34.78
C ALA A 16 1.99 -11.78 33.96
N LEU A 17 0.94 -12.50 34.37
CA LEU A 17 0.46 -13.68 33.65
C LEU A 17 -0.05 -13.32 32.24
N ALA A 18 -0.79 -12.19 32.11
CA ALA A 18 -1.24 -11.70 30.82
C ALA A 18 -0.09 -11.33 29.87
N VAL A 19 0.98 -10.70 30.40
CA VAL A 19 2.19 -10.37 29.61
C VAL A 19 2.92 -11.63 29.15
N ILE A 20 3.07 -12.64 30.02
CA ILE A 20 3.72 -13.91 29.66
C ILE A 20 2.95 -14.62 28.56
N LEU A 21 1.62 -14.65 28.63
CA LEU A 21 0.78 -15.25 27.58
C LEU A 21 0.90 -14.49 26.26
N ALA A 22 0.87 -13.16 26.28
CA ALA A 22 1.05 -12.33 25.08
C ALA A 22 2.42 -12.56 24.41
N LEU A 23 3.50 -12.66 25.20
CA LEU A 23 4.84 -12.97 24.70
C LEU A 23 4.93 -14.40 24.14
N GLY A 24 4.25 -15.38 24.76
CA GLY A 24 4.17 -16.75 24.26
C GLY A 24 3.50 -16.84 22.89
N VAL A 25 2.35 -16.16 22.73
CA VAL A 25 1.63 -16.09 21.45
C VAL A 25 2.47 -15.37 20.38
N TRP A 26 3.13 -14.27 20.75
CA TRP A 26 4.02 -13.54 19.84
C TRP A 26 5.21 -14.39 19.36
N ASN A 27 5.87 -15.13 20.27
CA ASN A 27 6.97 -16.02 19.91
C ASN A 27 6.53 -17.20 19.03
N ALA A 28 5.32 -17.73 19.24
CA ALA A 28 4.77 -18.77 18.38
C ALA A 28 4.46 -18.21 16.97
N PHE A 29 3.90 -17.00 16.89
CA PHE A 29 3.63 -16.31 15.62
C PHE A 29 4.92 -16.05 14.81
N LEU A 30 6.01 -15.64 15.46
CA LEU A 30 7.29 -15.44 14.78
C LEU A 30 7.87 -16.74 14.20
N ARG A 31 7.61 -17.90 14.81
CA ARG A 31 8.07 -19.20 14.26
C ARG A 31 7.35 -19.61 13.00
N VAL A 32 6.07 -19.26 12.85
CA VAL A 32 5.27 -19.56 11.65
C VAL A 32 5.78 -18.78 10.42
N ILE A 33 6.42 -17.62 10.63
CA ILE A 33 6.92 -16.78 9.54
C ILE A 33 8.24 -17.31 8.95
N ASP A 34 9.02 -18.09 9.69
CA ASP A 34 10.33 -18.61 9.22
C ASP A 34 10.23 -19.93 8.43
N GLU A 35 9.09 -20.63 8.44
CA GLU A 35 9.01 -22.02 7.97
C GLU A 35 8.75 -22.19 6.46
N ASP A 36 8.55 -21.10 5.70
CA ASP A 36 8.22 -21.15 4.27
C ASP A 36 9.41 -20.91 3.31
N THR A 37 10.66 -20.95 3.81
CA THR A 37 11.85 -20.74 2.96
C THR A 37 12.89 -21.85 3.09
N ALA A 38 12.58 -23.04 2.59
CA ALA A 38 13.59 -24.04 2.23
C ALA A 38 13.37 -24.53 0.79
N PRO A 39 14.12 -24.05 -0.20
CA PRO A 39 14.22 -24.75 -1.47
C PRO A 39 15.05 -26.03 -1.29
N ALA A 40 14.47 -27.16 -1.67
CA ALA A 40 15.21 -28.39 -1.88
C ALA A 40 16.24 -28.18 -3.00
N ALA A 41 17.53 -28.22 -2.67
CA ALA A 41 18.61 -28.29 -3.64
C ALA A 41 19.65 -29.32 -3.18
N SER A 42 19.48 -30.55 -3.67
CA SER A 42 20.54 -31.55 -3.74
C SER A 42 21.16 -31.49 -5.15
N GLY A 43 22.44 -31.15 -5.22
CA GLY A 43 23.19 -31.10 -6.47
C GLY A 43 24.67 -30.80 -6.23
N THR A 44 25.46 -31.84 -5.93
CA THR A 44 26.89 -31.95 -6.27
C THR A 44 27.06 -31.72 -7.79
N THR A 45 28.12 -31.14 -8.34
CA THR A 45 29.56 -31.46 -8.20
C THR A 45 30.42 -30.42 -8.95
N ASP A 46 31.70 -30.36 -8.59
CA ASP A 46 32.89 -29.97 -9.38
C ASP A 46 33.31 -28.50 -9.53
N ALA A 47 34.41 -28.21 -8.84
CA ALA A 47 35.29 -27.06 -9.00
C ALA A 47 36.25 -27.24 -10.19
N PRO A 48 36.75 -26.12 -10.75
CA PRO A 48 38.19 -26.03 -10.90
C PRO A 48 38.78 -24.69 -10.41
N ASP A 49 39.98 -24.83 -9.85
CA ASP A 49 40.99 -23.81 -9.59
C ASP A 49 41.18 -22.83 -10.76
N VAL A 50 41.11 -21.52 -10.48
CA VAL A 50 41.77 -20.50 -11.31
C VAL A 50 42.38 -19.41 -10.43
N ALA A 51 43.66 -19.17 -10.73
CA ALA A 51 44.63 -18.36 -10.00
C ALA A 51 44.28 -16.87 -9.88
N GLY A 52 44.88 -16.26 -8.85
CA GLY A 52 44.76 -14.85 -8.53
C GLY A 52 45.31 -13.89 -9.58
N GLY A 53 44.63 -12.76 -9.71
CA GLY A 53 45.11 -11.58 -10.40
C GLY A 53 44.73 -10.34 -9.57
N THR A 54 45.73 -9.69 -9.00
CA THR A 54 45.60 -8.41 -8.30
C THR A 54 45.34 -7.32 -9.35
N SER A 55 44.12 -6.78 -9.41
CA SER A 55 43.76 -5.72 -10.35
C SER A 55 43.69 -4.37 -9.62
N ALA A 56 44.60 -3.47 -9.97
CA ALA A 56 44.65 -2.11 -9.47
C ALA A 56 43.58 -1.26 -10.18
N ALA A 57 42.62 -0.72 -9.41
CA ALA A 57 41.61 0.19 -9.92
C ALA A 57 42.23 1.56 -10.21
N THR A 58 42.20 1.97 -11.48
CA THR A 58 42.52 3.35 -11.89
C THR A 58 41.22 4.15 -11.92
N THR A 59 41.08 5.11 -11.01
CA THR A 59 39.93 6.03 -10.97
C THR A 59 40.16 7.16 -11.97
N THR A 60 39.46 7.12 -13.11
CA THR A 60 39.40 8.23 -14.06
C THR A 60 38.15 9.07 -13.79
N THR A 61 38.34 10.26 -13.24
CA THR A 61 37.29 11.27 -13.05
C THR A 61 36.98 11.93 -14.39
N ILE A 62 35.79 11.65 -14.94
CA ILE A 62 35.26 12.34 -16.12
C ILE A 62 34.33 13.47 -15.65
N PRO A 63 34.51 14.73 -16.08
CA PRO A 63 33.59 15.80 -15.75
C PRO A 63 32.26 15.61 -16.49
N ILE A 64 31.17 15.38 -15.74
CA ILE A 64 29.81 15.32 -16.29
C ILE A 64 29.30 16.76 -16.45
N VAL A 65 29.18 17.21 -17.70
CA VAL A 65 28.50 18.46 -18.06
C VAL A 65 27.02 18.15 -18.23
N VAL A 66 26.22 18.45 -17.21
CA VAL A 66 24.76 18.32 -17.26
C VAL A 66 24.18 19.56 -17.96
N ARG A 67 23.66 19.40 -19.18
CA ARG A 67 22.84 20.42 -19.85
C ARG A 67 21.38 20.22 -19.46
N SER A 68 20.87 21.09 -18.59
CA SER A 68 19.45 21.18 -18.29
C SER A 68 18.71 21.79 -19.49
N THR A 69 17.83 21.02 -20.12
CA THR A 69 16.93 21.53 -21.16
C THR A 69 15.56 21.71 -20.52
N THR A 70 15.17 22.96 -20.27
CA THR A 70 13.84 23.29 -19.73
C THR A 70 12.85 23.31 -20.89
N THR A 71 12.05 22.25 -21.03
CA THR A 71 10.92 22.23 -21.95
C THR A 71 9.69 22.76 -21.22
N THR A 72 9.26 23.97 -21.57
CA THR A 72 8.01 24.56 -21.10
C THR A 72 6.85 23.95 -21.88
N ILE A 73 6.06 23.10 -21.25
CA ILE A 73 4.80 22.58 -21.80
C ILE A 73 3.68 23.53 -21.36
N GLY A 74 3.11 24.29 -22.31
CA GLY A 74 1.94 25.10 -22.06
C GLY A 74 0.71 24.22 -21.92
N VAL A 75 -0.03 24.35 -20.82
CA VAL A 75 -1.29 23.63 -20.65
C VAL A 75 -2.41 24.60 -20.32
N SER A 76 -3.46 24.52 -21.13
CA SER A 76 -4.70 25.28 -20.95
C SER A 76 -5.55 24.61 -19.87
N THR A 77 -6.05 25.39 -18.92
CA THR A 77 -6.96 24.95 -17.85
C THR A 77 -8.35 25.55 -18.11
N THR A 78 -9.33 24.71 -18.40
CA THR A 78 -10.75 25.05 -18.27
C THR A 78 -11.21 24.52 -16.92
N GLU A 79 -11.73 25.40 -16.06
CA GLU A 79 -12.21 25.07 -14.73
C GLU A 79 -13.60 24.40 -14.80
N ASP A 80 -13.73 23.25 -14.13
CA ASP A 80 -14.98 22.50 -13.93
C ASP A 80 -15.69 23.02 -12.65
N PRO A 81 -17.03 23.16 -12.59
CA PRO A 81 -17.73 23.77 -11.46
C PRO A 81 -17.63 22.97 -10.14
N ASP A 82 -17.19 21.71 -10.20
CA ASP A 82 -17.13 20.79 -9.06
C ASP A 82 -15.80 20.86 -8.28
N GLY A 83 -14.91 21.80 -8.63
CA GLY A 83 -13.76 22.17 -7.79
C GLY A 83 -12.57 21.20 -7.83
N PHE A 84 -12.60 20.16 -8.66
CA PHE A 84 -11.44 19.31 -8.93
C PHE A 84 -10.86 19.62 -10.32
N PRO A 85 -9.63 20.15 -10.44
CA PRO A 85 -9.04 20.47 -11.74
C PRO A 85 -8.54 19.19 -12.43
N PHE A 86 -9.44 18.44 -13.03
CA PHE A 86 -9.09 17.31 -13.88
C PHE A 86 -8.77 17.80 -15.29
N LYS A 87 -7.50 17.77 -15.68
CA LYS A 87 -7.14 17.93 -17.09
C LYS A 87 -7.57 16.69 -17.87
N ASP A 88 -8.21 16.90 -19.01
CA ASP A 88 -8.35 15.89 -20.06
C ASP A 88 -6.95 15.47 -20.54
N GLY A 89 -6.39 14.47 -19.85
CA GLY A 89 -5.01 14.06 -20.01
C GLY A 89 -4.94 12.54 -20.01
N VAL A 90 -4.17 11.98 -20.95
CA VAL A 90 -3.84 10.56 -20.93
C VAL A 90 -2.85 10.36 -19.80
N CYS A 91 -3.32 9.99 -18.61
CA CYS A 91 -2.42 9.74 -17.47
C CYS A 91 -1.51 8.56 -17.83
N ARG A 92 -0.25 8.86 -18.05
CA ARG A 92 0.76 7.88 -18.43
C ARG A 92 2.02 8.16 -17.64
N GLN A 93 2.47 7.14 -16.94
CA GLN A 93 3.78 7.12 -16.36
C GLN A 93 4.62 6.05 -17.06
N THR A 94 5.89 6.36 -17.29
CA THR A 94 6.82 5.36 -17.82
C THR A 94 7.19 4.40 -16.70
N GLN A 95 7.18 3.10 -16.99
CA GLN A 95 7.63 2.09 -16.04
C GLN A 95 9.11 2.31 -15.69
N PRO A 96 9.45 2.50 -14.40
CA PRO A 96 10.84 2.61 -13.99
C PRO A 96 11.53 1.24 -14.15
N ARG A 97 12.84 1.28 -14.38
CA ARG A 97 13.65 0.07 -14.41
C ARG A 97 13.72 -0.51 -13.00
N THR A 98 13.45 -1.80 -12.88
CA THR A 98 13.56 -2.52 -11.62
C THR A 98 14.98 -2.99 -11.38
N THR A 99 15.46 -2.86 -10.16
CA THR A 99 16.70 -3.47 -9.67
C THR A 99 16.37 -4.62 -8.72
N GLU A 100 17.34 -5.47 -8.39
CA GLU A 100 17.13 -6.61 -7.48
C GLU A 100 16.75 -6.20 -6.04
N SER A 101 16.98 -4.93 -5.68
CA SER A 101 16.76 -4.36 -4.36
C SER A 101 15.40 -3.71 -4.16
N VAL A 102 14.57 -3.61 -5.20
CA VAL A 102 13.27 -2.92 -5.13
C VAL A 102 12.12 -3.81 -5.60
N THR A 103 10.96 -3.62 -4.98
CA THR A 103 9.70 -4.15 -5.48
C THR A 103 8.99 -3.03 -6.25
N LEU A 104 8.52 -3.35 -7.46
CA LEU A 104 7.67 -2.46 -8.25
C LEU A 104 6.20 -2.72 -7.93
N LEU A 105 5.49 -1.66 -7.57
CA LEU A 105 4.06 -1.64 -7.28
C LEU A 105 3.32 -0.86 -8.37
N ARG A 106 2.08 -1.26 -8.64
CA ARG A 106 1.12 -0.46 -9.39
C ARG A 106 0.11 0.09 -8.41
N ILE A 107 -0.03 1.41 -8.34
CA ILE A 107 -1.00 2.08 -7.49
C ILE A 107 -2.06 2.69 -8.38
N TYR A 108 -3.30 2.22 -8.25
CA TYR A 108 -4.42 2.73 -9.03
C TYR A 108 -4.95 4.01 -8.41
N TYR A 109 -5.15 5.01 -9.26
CA TYR A 109 -5.62 6.35 -8.95
C TYR A 109 -6.65 6.76 -10.01
N ASN A 110 -7.42 7.82 -9.78
CA ASN A 110 -8.27 8.35 -10.85
C ASN A 110 -7.41 9.11 -11.88
N CYS A 111 -7.88 9.14 -13.13
CA CYS A 111 -7.19 9.81 -14.22
C CYS A 111 -8.13 10.78 -14.92
N GLY A 112 -7.92 12.09 -14.71
CA GLY A 112 -8.89 13.08 -15.16
C GLY A 112 -10.30 12.76 -14.65
N ASN A 113 -11.29 12.81 -15.54
CA ASN A 113 -12.69 12.45 -15.28
C ASN A 113 -12.98 10.95 -15.40
N ILE A 114 -11.96 10.12 -15.61
CA ILE A 114 -12.12 8.66 -15.65
C ILE A 114 -12.11 8.14 -14.22
N ILE A 115 -13.24 7.57 -13.86
CA ILE A 115 -13.59 7.19 -12.49
C ILE A 115 -13.70 5.69 -12.27
N GLU A 116 -13.76 4.93 -13.36
CA GLU A 116 -13.51 3.49 -13.33
C GLU A 116 -11.99 3.24 -13.41
N PRO A 117 -11.43 2.37 -12.56
CA PRO A 117 -10.05 1.95 -12.62
C PRO A 117 -9.87 1.10 -13.87
N THR A 118 -9.57 1.75 -14.99
CA THR A 118 -9.17 1.03 -16.19
C THR A 118 -7.80 0.41 -15.96
N GLY A 119 -7.46 -0.61 -16.76
CA GLY A 119 -6.11 -1.16 -16.81
C GLY A 119 -5.00 -0.13 -17.14
N ALA A 120 -5.32 1.13 -17.41
CA ALA A 120 -4.37 2.22 -17.69
C ALA A 120 -4.25 3.27 -16.56
N ASN A 121 -5.12 3.22 -15.54
CA ASN A 121 -5.20 4.28 -14.51
C ASN A 121 -4.35 3.97 -13.28
N PHE A 122 -3.04 3.79 -13.48
CA PHE A 122 -2.13 3.51 -12.38
C PHE A 122 -0.77 4.21 -12.53
N VAL A 123 -0.10 4.38 -11.40
CA VAL A 123 1.29 4.82 -11.31
C VAL A 123 2.18 3.67 -10.83
N TYR A 124 3.44 3.71 -11.21
CA TYR A 124 4.48 2.83 -10.70
C TYR A 124 5.17 3.46 -9.49
N ARG A 125 5.20 2.73 -8.37
CA ARG A 125 5.99 3.08 -7.20
C ARG A 125 7.04 2.01 -6.93
N THR A 126 8.26 2.45 -6.62
CA THR A 126 9.33 1.57 -6.16
C THR A 126 9.42 1.62 -4.65
N VAL A 127 9.36 0.47 -4.01
CA VAL A 127 9.56 0.32 -2.57
C VAL A 127 10.73 -0.62 -2.30
N PRO A 128 11.32 -0.62 -1.08
CA PRO A 128 12.27 -1.65 -0.70
C PRO A 128 11.69 -3.06 -0.95
N ARG A 129 12.54 -4.00 -1.34
CA ARG A 129 12.11 -5.38 -1.64
C ARG A 129 11.27 -5.95 -0.48
N THR A 130 10.08 -6.44 -0.81
CA THR A 130 9.13 -6.99 0.15
C THR A 130 8.30 -8.11 -0.46
N ALA A 131 8.00 -9.13 0.35
CA ALA A 131 7.02 -10.16 0.04
C ALA A 131 5.57 -9.66 0.23
N GLN A 132 5.35 -8.66 1.07
CA GLN A 132 4.03 -8.12 1.42
C GLN A 132 3.56 -7.05 0.42
N ARG A 133 3.43 -7.43 -0.85
CA ARG A 133 3.13 -6.48 -1.95
C ARG A 133 1.81 -5.73 -1.75
N LEU A 134 0.76 -6.42 -1.30
CA LEU A 134 -0.54 -5.80 -1.02
C LEU A 134 -0.44 -4.76 0.11
N GLY A 135 0.20 -5.10 1.23
CA GLY A 135 0.40 -4.16 2.34
C GLY A 135 1.20 -2.92 1.91
N ALA A 136 2.26 -3.12 1.12
CA ALA A 136 3.04 -2.01 0.57
C ALA A 136 2.23 -1.15 -0.42
N THR A 137 1.35 -1.78 -1.22
CA THR A 137 0.45 -1.06 -2.14
C THR A 137 -0.51 -0.17 -1.39
N MET A 138 -1.16 -0.68 -0.34
CA MET A 138 -2.09 0.10 0.48
C MET A 138 -1.37 1.22 1.22
N SER A 139 -0.16 0.97 1.73
CA SER A 139 0.67 2.01 2.36
C SER A 139 1.05 3.12 1.39
N GLU A 140 1.34 2.81 0.11
CA GLU A 140 1.60 3.84 -0.91
C GLU A 140 0.32 4.54 -1.37
N LEU A 141 -0.80 3.81 -1.48
CA LEU A 141 -2.11 4.36 -1.87
C LEU A 141 -2.53 5.50 -0.93
N VAL A 142 -2.45 5.28 0.39
CA VAL A 142 -2.90 6.27 1.40
C VAL A 142 -2.06 7.53 1.47
N LYS A 143 -0.87 7.55 0.87
CA LYS A 143 -0.04 8.75 0.72
C LYS A 143 -0.52 9.66 -0.41
N GLY A 144 -1.40 9.14 -1.26
CA GLY A 144 -1.92 9.84 -2.43
C GLY A 144 -0.89 10.07 -3.54
N PRO A 145 -1.34 10.67 -4.66
CA PRO A 145 -0.48 11.04 -5.76
C PRO A 145 0.54 12.11 -5.34
N THR A 146 1.76 11.97 -5.83
CA THR A 146 2.82 12.98 -5.74
C THR A 146 2.50 14.18 -6.63
N ASP A 147 3.15 15.32 -6.41
CA ASP A 147 3.00 16.52 -7.25
C ASP A 147 3.28 16.22 -8.73
N ALA A 148 4.27 15.36 -9.02
CA ALA A 148 4.61 14.94 -10.37
C ALA A 148 3.50 14.10 -11.02
N GLU A 149 2.84 13.22 -10.26
CA GLU A 149 1.72 12.42 -10.76
C GLU A 149 0.45 13.27 -10.93
N ARG A 150 0.20 14.23 -10.03
CA ARG A 150 -0.88 15.21 -10.20
C ARG A 150 -0.69 16.05 -11.45
N ALA A 151 0.56 16.43 -11.76
CA ALA A 151 0.88 17.12 -13.02
C ALA A 151 0.59 16.28 -14.27
N LEU A 152 0.55 14.95 -14.15
CA LEU A 152 0.17 14.01 -15.20
C LEU A 152 -1.35 13.72 -15.24
N GLY A 153 -2.14 14.32 -14.35
CA GLY A 153 -3.60 14.17 -14.29
C GLY A 153 -4.10 13.08 -13.33
N PHE A 154 -3.20 12.47 -12.55
CA PHE A 154 -3.62 11.51 -11.51
C PHE A 154 -4.24 12.24 -10.31
N GLY A 155 -5.38 11.75 -9.86
CA GLY A 155 -6.05 12.22 -8.65
C GLY A 155 -6.23 11.10 -7.62
N SER A 156 -6.51 11.49 -6.39
CA SER A 156 -7.04 10.61 -5.35
C SER A 156 -7.68 11.46 -4.26
N PHE A 157 -8.55 10.86 -3.46
CA PHE A 157 -8.96 11.46 -2.19
C PHE A 157 -7.84 11.35 -1.15
N PHE A 158 -6.95 10.34 -1.28
CA PHE A 158 -5.80 10.19 -0.41
C PHE A 158 -4.77 11.28 -0.69
N SER A 159 -4.11 11.74 0.37
CA SER A 159 -3.11 12.80 0.33
C SER A 159 -2.00 12.53 1.36
N SER A 160 -1.09 13.47 1.53
CA SER A 160 -0.12 13.43 2.63
C SER A 160 -0.78 13.37 4.00
N ASP A 161 -1.99 13.92 4.14
CA ASP A 161 -2.71 14.00 5.41
C ASP A 161 -3.28 12.64 5.83
N THR A 162 -3.45 11.72 4.87
CA THR A 162 -3.90 10.35 5.09
C THR A 162 -2.76 9.33 5.11
N ALA A 163 -1.49 9.77 5.09
CA ALA A 163 -0.34 8.86 4.95
C ALA A 163 -0.27 7.78 6.04
N ASP A 164 -0.79 8.07 7.24
CA ASP A 164 -0.84 7.15 8.39
C ASP A 164 -2.20 6.44 8.56
N ALA A 165 -3.10 6.60 7.58
CA ALA A 165 -4.44 6.00 7.63
C ALA A 165 -4.38 4.47 7.49
N PHE A 166 -3.40 3.91 6.79
CA PHE A 166 -3.32 2.46 6.61
C PHE A 166 -2.85 1.76 7.90
N ARG A 167 -3.69 0.90 8.46
CA ARG A 167 -3.38 0.15 9.68
C ARG A 167 -2.80 -1.23 9.37
N GLY A 168 -3.31 -1.91 8.36
CA GLY A 168 -2.81 -3.22 7.97
C GLY A 168 -3.73 -3.97 7.01
N VAL A 169 -3.24 -5.13 6.56
CA VAL A 169 -4.00 -6.04 5.72
C VAL A 169 -3.74 -7.47 6.13
N THR A 170 -4.79 -8.29 6.16
CA THR A 170 -4.69 -9.75 6.30
C THR A 170 -5.38 -10.41 5.12
N ILE A 171 -4.93 -11.61 4.75
CA ILE A 171 -5.56 -12.41 3.69
C ILE A 171 -5.94 -13.75 4.29
N SER A 172 -7.21 -14.16 4.15
CA SER A 172 -7.70 -15.50 4.50
C SER A 172 -8.58 -16.00 3.36
N ASP A 173 -8.32 -17.20 2.85
CA ASP A 173 -9.15 -17.86 1.84
C ASP A 173 -9.43 -16.99 0.59
N GLY A 174 -8.41 -16.24 0.16
CA GLY A 174 -8.51 -15.32 -0.98
C GLY A 174 -9.22 -13.99 -0.68
N ARG A 175 -9.74 -13.79 0.54
CA ARG A 175 -10.30 -12.52 0.98
C ARG A 175 -9.25 -11.65 1.65
N ALA A 176 -9.05 -10.44 1.14
CA ALA A 176 -8.25 -9.41 1.81
C ALA A 176 -9.13 -8.61 2.79
N PHE A 177 -8.67 -8.45 4.03
CA PHE A 177 -9.26 -7.56 5.02
C PHE A 177 -8.36 -6.34 5.16
N VAL A 178 -8.73 -5.23 4.51
CA VAL A 178 -7.95 -3.99 4.50
C VAL A 178 -8.48 -3.09 5.60
N ASP A 179 -7.64 -2.78 6.59
CA ASP A 179 -8.02 -1.99 7.77
C ASP A 179 -7.31 -0.63 7.75
N PHE A 180 -8.09 0.41 8.02
CA PHE A 180 -7.62 1.78 8.14
C PHE A 180 -7.86 2.30 9.56
N ASN A 181 -6.99 3.17 10.06
CA ASN A 181 -7.30 4.04 11.19
C ASN A 181 -8.46 4.96 10.81
N PRO A 182 -9.27 5.47 11.75
CA PRO A 182 -10.20 6.56 11.45
C PRO A 182 -9.47 7.75 10.83
N PHE A 183 -9.97 8.25 9.69
CA PHE A 183 -9.44 9.43 9.01
C PHE A 183 -10.58 10.26 8.45
N ASP A 184 -10.35 11.55 8.25
CA ASP A 184 -11.33 12.45 7.68
C ASP A 184 -11.38 12.27 6.17
N VAL A 185 -12.55 11.87 5.66
CA VAL A 185 -12.82 11.91 4.22
C VAL A 185 -13.50 13.23 3.89
N PRO A 186 -13.08 13.95 2.82
CA PRO A 186 -13.73 15.20 2.47
C PRO A 186 -15.23 15.03 2.28
N GLU A 187 -16.02 15.93 2.90
CA GLU A 187 -17.49 15.88 2.85
C GLU A 187 -17.99 15.84 1.40
N ALA A 188 -17.36 16.60 0.49
CA ALA A 188 -17.72 16.60 -0.92
C ALA A 188 -17.64 15.21 -1.59
N VAL A 189 -16.68 14.37 -1.18
CA VAL A 189 -16.55 12.99 -1.67
C VAL A 189 -17.67 12.11 -1.09
N MET A 190 -17.98 12.28 0.20
CA MET A 190 -18.98 11.47 0.88
C MET A 190 -20.43 11.90 0.59
N ALA A 191 -20.65 13.16 0.19
CA ALA A 191 -21.98 13.72 -0.07
C ALA A 191 -22.70 13.13 -1.29
N THR A 192 -21.97 12.48 -2.20
CA THR A 192 -22.52 11.95 -3.45
C THR A 192 -22.34 10.44 -3.54
N ASP A 193 -23.33 9.73 -4.09
CA ASP A 193 -23.24 8.28 -4.33
C ASP A 193 -22.01 7.94 -5.18
N GLN A 194 -21.78 8.77 -6.19
CA GLN A 194 -20.67 8.67 -7.12
C GLN A 194 -19.31 8.80 -6.39
N GLY A 195 -19.13 9.81 -5.53
CA GLY A 195 -17.89 9.99 -4.77
C GLY A 195 -17.62 8.84 -3.79
N ARG A 196 -18.66 8.32 -3.12
CA ARG A 196 -18.55 7.14 -2.25
C ARG A 196 -18.16 5.88 -3.01
N GLN A 197 -18.76 5.65 -4.18
CA GLN A 197 -18.36 4.54 -5.05
C GLN A 197 -16.89 4.66 -5.47
N PHE A 198 -16.41 5.85 -5.83
CA PHE A 198 -15.00 6.02 -6.22
C PHE A 198 -14.02 5.80 -5.08
N PHE A 199 -14.36 6.25 -3.89
CA PHE A 199 -13.58 5.98 -2.69
C PHE A 199 -13.41 4.47 -2.50
N VAL A 200 -14.52 3.71 -2.58
CA VAL A 200 -14.53 2.26 -2.42
C VAL A 200 -13.77 1.55 -3.55
N ILE A 201 -14.04 1.89 -4.81
CA ILE A 201 -13.45 1.25 -5.99
C ILE A 201 -11.95 1.48 -6.08
N ASN A 202 -11.43 2.66 -5.69
CA ASN A 202 -9.98 2.91 -5.69
C ASN A 202 -9.25 1.97 -4.71
N ILE A 203 -9.81 1.74 -3.53
CA ILE A 203 -9.26 0.79 -2.56
C ILE A 203 -9.34 -0.63 -3.13
N ALA A 204 -10.50 -1.01 -3.68
CA ALA A 204 -10.73 -2.34 -4.20
C ALA A 204 -9.83 -2.69 -5.39
N ALA A 205 -9.65 -1.79 -6.36
CA ALA A 205 -8.76 -2.01 -7.51
C ALA A 205 -7.30 -2.24 -7.09
N ASN A 206 -6.84 -1.51 -6.06
CA ASN A 206 -5.50 -1.72 -5.52
C ASN A 206 -5.34 -3.06 -4.80
N ALA A 207 -6.43 -3.62 -4.23
CA ALA A 207 -6.42 -4.93 -3.58
C ALA A 207 -6.54 -6.07 -4.59
N LEU A 208 -7.50 -5.98 -5.51
CA LEU A 208 -7.91 -7.03 -6.43
C LEU A 208 -6.97 -7.19 -7.64
N GLN A 209 -5.93 -6.36 -7.78
CA GLN A 209 -4.90 -6.52 -8.81
C GLN A 209 -3.97 -7.72 -8.58
N TYR A 210 -4.09 -8.40 -7.43
CA TYR A 210 -3.26 -9.52 -7.03
C TYR A 210 -4.04 -10.82 -7.18
N ASP A 211 -3.52 -11.78 -7.96
CA ASP A 211 -4.21 -13.05 -8.27
C ASP A 211 -4.60 -13.88 -7.03
N SER A 212 -3.90 -13.70 -5.91
CA SER A 212 -4.22 -14.36 -4.64
C SER A 212 -5.41 -13.73 -3.89
N VAL A 213 -5.95 -12.61 -4.37
CA VAL A 213 -7.05 -11.86 -3.75
C VAL A 213 -8.27 -11.90 -4.67
N THR A 214 -9.29 -12.65 -4.27
CA THR A 214 -10.55 -12.80 -5.00
C THR A 214 -11.65 -11.86 -4.50
N SER A 215 -11.53 -11.39 -3.27
CA SER A 215 -12.46 -10.44 -2.66
C SER A 215 -11.75 -9.54 -1.66
N VAL A 216 -12.33 -8.37 -1.39
CA VAL A 216 -11.85 -7.42 -0.40
C VAL A 216 -12.98 -6.96 0.52
N GLU A 217 -12.69 -6.93 1.80
CA GLU A 217 -13.52 -6.33 2.84
C GLU A 217 -12.73 -5.16 3.44
N ILE A 218 -13.34 -3.98 3.44
CA ILE A 218 -12.70 -2.76 3.94
C ILE A 218 -13.22 -2.46 5.35
N ARG A 219 -12.31 -2.09 6.25
CA ARG A 219 -12.57 -1.87 7.68
C ARG A 219 -12.02 -0.53 8.13
N LEU A 220 -12.68 0.04 9.14
CA LEU A 220 -12.24 1.23 9.84
C LEU A 220 -12.09 0.91 11.33
N GLY A 221 -10.87 1.03 11.86
CA GLY A 221 -10.56 0.67 13.24
C GLY A 221 -10.82 -0.81 13.57
N GLY A 222 -10.83 -1.68 12.55
CA GLY A 222 -11.14 -3.10 12.68
C GLY A 222 -12.63 -3.47 12.55
N SER A 223 -13.53 -2.51 12.30
CA SER A 223 -14.96 -2.76 12.07
C SER A 223 -15.36 -2.50 10.61
N CYS A 224 -16.02 -3.46 9.98
CA CYS A 224 -16.60 -3.28 8.66
C CYS A 224 -17.90 -2.47 8.71
N GLU A 225 -18.63 -2.51 9.84
CA GLU A 225 -19.81 -1.69 10.09
C GLU A 225 -19.45 -0.21 10.16
N ALA A 226 -18.36 0.14 10.86
CA ALA A 226 -17.87 1.52 10.91
C ALA A 226 -17.51 2.06 9.52
N PHE A 227 -16.90 1.22 8.67
CA PHE A 227 -16.66 1.58 7.28
C PHE A 227 -17.97 1.72 6.48
N SER A 228 -18.93 0.81 6.70
CA SER A 228 -20.22 0.82 6.00
C SER A 228 -21.03 2.06 6.35
N GLU A 229 -21.02 2.48 7.62
CA GLU A 229 -21.63 3.72 8.10
C GLU A 229 -21.00 4.94 7.42
N LEU A 230 -19.66 5.00 7.35
CA LEU A 230 -18.93 6.06 6.65
C LEU A 230 -19.39 6.21 5.19
N ILE A 231 -19.61 5.09 4.49
CA ILE A 231 -20.03 5.12 3.07
C ILE A 231 -21.56 5.09 2.87
N GLY A 232 -22.35 5.13 3.95
CA GLY A 232 -23.82 5.06 3.89
C GLY A 232 -24.38 3.73 3.36
N ALA A 233 -23.64 2.62 3.51
CA ALA A 233 -24.07 1.28 3.13
C ALA A 233 -24.79 0.57 4.29
N SER A 234 -25.74 -0.31 3.97
CA SER A 234 -26.58 -1.01 4.97
C SER A 234 -25.93 -2.27 5.59
N GLY A 235 -24.60 -2.41 5.53
CA GLY A 235 -23.87 -3.55 6.09
C GLY A 235 -22.50 -3.74 5.46
N CYS A 236 -21.73 -4.68 6.01
CA CYS A 236 -20.37 -4.96 5.61
C CYS A 236 -20.30 -5.35 4.13
N THR A 237 -19.70 -4.46 3.34
CA THR A 237 -19.57 -4.62 1.89
C THR A 237 -18.32 -5.42 1.57
N VAL A 238 -18.50 -6.50 0.82
CA VAL A 238 -17.41 -7.32 0.26
C VAL A 238 -17.42 -7.12 -1.24
N ILE A 239 -16.28 -6.72 -1.79
CA ILE A 239 -16.13 -6.39 -3.21
C ILE A 239 -15.33 -7.50 -3.86
N THR A 240 -15.79 -7.94 -5.02
CA THR A 240 -15.17 -8.99 -5.82
C THR A 240 -14.70 -8.43 -7.15
N GLN A 241 -13.94 -9.22 -7.90
CA GLN A 241 -13.47 -8.81 -9.22
C GLN A 241 -14.61 -8.60 -10.23
N SER A 242 -15.80 -9.20 -10.03
CA SER A 242 -16.97 -8.95 -10.88
C SER A 242 -17.71 -7.65 -10.56
N ASP A 243 -17.34 -6.98 -9.45
CA ASP A 243 -17.92 -5.69 -9.06
C ASP A 243 -17.09 -4.49 -9.57
N LEU A 244 -15.92 -4.75 -10.18
CA LEU A 244 -15.05 -3.76 -10.85
C LEU A 244 -15.24 -3.79 -12.36
#